data_AF-A0A6L6YKT4-F1
#
_entry.id   AF-A0A6L6YKT4-F1
#
_cell.length_a   1.000
_cell.length_b   1.000
_cell.length_c   1.000
_cell.angle_alpha   90.00
_cell.angle_beta   90.00
_cell.angle_gamma   90.00
#
_symmetry.space_group_name_H-M   'P 1'
#
loop_
_entity.id
_entity.type
_entity.pdbx_description
1 polymer ?
#
loop_
_entity_poly.entity_id
_entity_poly.type
_entity_poly.pdbx_seq_one_letter_code
_entity_poly.pdbx_strand_id
1 'polypeptide(L)'
;MSLALDSTSIWNKDEDNLPQINVLMLVDSKSGLPLFYRTYDGNVPDVQVVRRVIADNSRLGIQNVVLVSDRGYSGTKNINDCLRNKVGFLFNMKCGISGSLTQELIDEERVNLQDLNQMDWFTQLFQVTKKISWIREPNPVTGQRSTKKTQETAELYWHIYFDRQIAENARQGMFERIIRIREKMAAGKSLDENEQTLLEEVFVKHEKDSTV
;
A
#
# COMPACT_ATOMS: atom_id res chain seq x y z
N MET A 1 -17.45 -14.19 5.67
CA MET A 1 -16.21 -14.98 5.47
C MET A 1 -15.16 -14.08 4.86
N SER A 2 -13.95 -14.09 5.40
CA SER A 2 -12.81 -13.36 4.84
C SER A 2 -11.78 -14.35 4.35
N LEU A 3 -11.02 -13.93 3.34
CA LEU A 3 -10.01 -14.76 2.72
C LEU A 3 -8.70 -14.00 2.77
N ALA A 4 -7.76 -14.46 3.57
CA ALA A 4 -6.47 -13.81 3.76
C ALA A 4 -5.48 -14.31 2.72
N LEU A 5 -4.90 -13.38 1.97
CA LEU A 5 -3.77 -13.57 1.08
C LEU A 5 -2.56 -12.85 1.65
N ASP A 6 -1.49 -13.62 1.89
CA ASP A 6 -0.17 -13.08 2.20
C ASP A 6 0.76 -13.42 1.03
N SER A 7 1.26 -12.40 0.32
CA SER A 7 2.42 -12.54 -0.57
C SER A 7 3.47 -11.51 -0.20
N THR A 8 4.56 -12.00 0.36
CA THR A 8 5.79 -11.23 0.46
C THR A 8 6.59 -11.44 -0.83
N SER A 9 7.15 -10.34 -1.33
CA SER A 9 7.95 -10.26 -2.56
C SER A 9 8.99 -11.39 -2.71
N ILE A 10 9.31 -11.71 -3.97
CA ILE A 10 10.35 -12.64 -4.48
C ILE A 10 11.76 -12.41 -3.89
N TRP A 11 11.94 -11.35 -3.12
CA TRP A 11 13.10 -11.11 -2.26
C TRP A 11 12.57 -11.08 -0.84
N ASN A 12 13.07 -12.01 -0.03
CA ASN A 12 12.91 -11.93 1.40
C ASN A 12 13.40 -10.54 1.82
N LYS A 13 12.52 -9.73 2.41
CA LYS A 13 12.92 -8.39 2.89
C LYS A 13 13.97 -8.47 4.00
N ASP A 14 14.18 -9.68 4.52
CA ASP A 14 15.12 -10.02 5.58
C ASP A 14 16.44 -10.64 5.06
N GLU A 15 16.72 -10.62 3.75
CA GLU A 15 17.94 -11.20 3.13
C GLU A 15 18.19 -12.71 3.39
N ASP A 16 17.29 -13.41 4.07
CA ASP A 16 17.42 -14.84 4.31
C ASP A 16 17.02 -15.64 3.06
N ASN A 17 17.96 -16.40 2.51
CA ASN A 17 17.78 -17.26 1.33
C ASN A 17 17.01 -18.55 1.66
N LEU A 18 15.82 -18.42 2.27
CA LEU A 18 14.97 -19.52 2.68
C LEU A 18 13.83 -19.77 1.67
N PRO A 19 13.42 -21.03 1.45
CA PRO A 19 12.25 -21.34 0.63
C PRO A 19 10.97 -20.70 1.20
N GLN A 20 10.23 -19.96 0.36
CA GLN A 20 8.99 -19.28 0.74
C GLN A 20 7.76 -20.08 0.31
N ILE A 21 6.79 -20.22 1.21
CA ILE A 21 5.48 -20.84 0.96
C ILE A 21 4.42 -19.77 1.18
N ASN A 22 3.60 -19.49 0.16
CA ASN A 22 2.46 -18.61 0.29
C ASN A 22 1.24 -19.43 0.73
N VAL A 23 0.52 -18.96 1.74
CA VAL A 23 -0.66 -19.64 2.27
C VAL A 23 -1.89 -18.77 2.04
N LEU A 24 -2.89 -19.36 1.41
CA LEU A 24 -4.23 -18.82 1.33
C LEU A 24 -5.10 -19.46 2.39
N MET A 25 -5.85 -18.64 3.11
CA MET A 25 -6.77 -19.13 4.14
C MET A 25 -8.15 -18.49 3.99
N LEU A 26 -9.18 -19.33 3.99
CA LEU A 26 -10.56 -18.92 4.18
C LEU A 26 -10.90 -19.03 5.66
N VAL A 27 -11.31 -17.92 6.26
CA VAL A 27 -11.68 -17.85 7.66
C VAL A 27 -13.11 -17.36 7.83
N ASP A 28 -13.77 -17.87 8.86
CA ASP A 28 -14.98 -17.24 9.35
C ASP A 28 -14.63 -15.90 10.02
N SER A 29 -15.27 -14.83 9.58
CA SER A 29 -14.91 -13.47 10.00
C SER A 29 -15.31 -13.15 11.44
N LYS A 30 -16.21 -13.94 12.05
CA LYS A 30 -16.66 -13.72 13.43
C LYS A 30 -15.84 -14.52 14.44
N SER A 31 -15.63 -15.81 14.15
CA SER A 31 -14.92 -16.72 15.04
C SER A 31 -13.41 -16.75 14.79
N GLY A 32 -12.94 -16.29 13.62
CA GLY A 32 -11.55 -16.43 13.20
C GLY A 32 -11.15 -17.85 12.84
N LEU A 33 -12.08 -18.81 12.82
CA LEU A 33 -11.77 -20.20 12.55
C LEU A 33 -11.46 -20.42 11.06
N PRO A 34 -10.34 -21.09 10.74
CA PRO A 34 -10.02 -21.47 9.37
C PRO A 34 -10.96 -22.58 8.89
N LEU A 35 -11.62 -22.34 7.76
CA LEU A 35 -12.53 -23.27 7.11
C LEU A 35 -11.85 -24.03 5.96
N PHE A 36 -10.89 -23.38 5.31
CA PHE A 36 -10.16 -23.93 4.19
C PHE A 36 -8.79 -23.24 4.08
N TYR A 37 -7.76 -23.98 3.66
CA TYR A 37 -6.46 -23.41 3.33
C TYR A 37 -5.85 -24.07 2.10
N ARG A 38 -4.95 -23.35 1.44
CA ARG A 38 -4.19 -23.83 0.29
C ARG A 38 -2.81 -23.21 0.27
N THR A 39 -1.80 -24.02 -0.04
CA THR A 39 -0.43 -23.54 -0.23
C THR A 39 -0.16 -23.23 -1.71
N TYR A 40 0.72 -22.28 -1.95
CA TYR A 40 1.24 -21.89 -3.25
C TYR A 40 2.75 -21.76 -3.19
N ASP A 41 3.40 -22.03 -4.31
CA ASP A 41 4.81 -21.71 -4.49
C ASP A 41 5.00 -20.19 -4.40
N GLY A 42 6.10 -19.73 -3.81
CA GLY A 42 6.38 -18.30 -3.62
C GLY A 42 6.43 -17.46 -4.91
N ASN A 43 6.63 -18.10 -6.08
CA ASN A 43 6.82 -17.40 -7.36
C ASN A 43 5.53 -17.25 -8.20
N VAL A 44 4.33 -17.45 -7.62
CA VAL A 44 3.08 -17.28 -8.38
C VAL A 44 2.74 -15.79 -8.49
N PRO A 45 2.51 -15.23 -9.69
CA PRO A 45 2.12 -13.83 -9.85
C PRO A 45 0.81 -13.51 -9.12
N ASP A 46 0.75 -12.36 -8.44
CA ASP A 46 -0.39 -11.95 -7.61
C ASP A 46 -1.74 -12.01 -8.34
N VAL A 47 -1.76 -11.56 -9.61
CA VAL A 47 -2.97 -11.58 -10.46
C VAL A 47 -3.49 -13.00 -10.67
N GLN A 48 -2.60 -13.98 -10.79
CA GLN A 48 -3.01 -15.38 -10.94
C GLN A 48 -3.62 -15.93 -9.65
N VAL A 49 -3.07 -15.54 -8.49
CA VAL A 49 -3.60 -15.97 -7.20
C VAL A 49 -5.02 -15.43 -6.98
N VAL A 50 -5.26 -14.14 -7.22
CA VAL A 50 -6.60 -13.53 -7.08
C VAL A 50 -7.63 -14.20 -8.00
N ARG A 51 -7.29 -14.45 -9.26
CA ARG A 51 -8.19 -15.14 -10.20
C ARG A 51 -8.50 -16.56 -9.75
N ARG A 52 -7.51 -17.25 -9.18
CA ARG A 52 -7.67 -18.63 -8.71
C ARG A 52 -8.54 -18.71 -7.47
N VAL A 53 -8.36 -17.77 -6.54
CA VAL A 53 -9.25 -17.56 -5.40
C VAL A 53 -10.70 -17.36 -5.84
N ILE A 54 -10.92 -16.47 -6.81
CA ILE A 54 -12.26 -16.21 -7.34
C ILE A 54 -12.88 -17.48 -7.92
N ALA A 55 -12.10 -18.27 -8.67
CA ALA A 55 -12.54 -19.54 -9.22
C ALA A 55 -12.83 -20.59 -8.13
N ASP A 56 -11.99 -20.69 -7.11
CA ASP A 56 -12.15 -21.63 -6.00
C ASP A 56 -13.40 -21.27 -5.17
N ASN A 57 -13.64 -19.99 -4.88
CA ASN A 57 -14.86 -19.53 -4.20
C ASN A 57 -16.13 -19.90 -4.98
N SER A 58 -16.10 -19.73 -6.31
CA SER A 58 -17.23 -20.11 -7.18
C SER A 58 -17.47 -21.62 -7.16
N ARG A 59 -16.42 -22.45 -7.08
CA ARG A 59 -16.53 -23.92 -7.02
C ARG A 59 -17.04 -24.42 -5.68
N LEU A 60 -16.61 -23.79 -4.59
CA LEU A 60 -17.02 -24.12 -3.23
C LEU A 60 -18.45 -23.63 -2.91
N GLY A 61 -19.05 -22.80 -3.79
CA GLY A 61 -20.40 -22.27 -3.60
C GLY A 61 -20.49 -21.25 -2.45
N ILE A 62 -19.36 -20.67 -2.04
CA ILE A 62 -19.30 -19.77 -0.90
C ILE A 62 -19.67 -18.37 -1.34
N GLN A 63 -20.72 -17.83 -0.72
CA GLN A 63 -21.19 -16.47 -0.97
C GLN A 63 -20.65 -15.50 0.09
N ASN A 64 -20.64 -14.21 -0.23
CA ASN A 64 -20.22 -13.14 0.69
C ASN A 64 -18.79 -13.30 1.22
N VAL A 65 -17.86 -13.55 0.29
CA VAL A 65 -16.42 -13.60 0.57
C VAL A 65 -15.80 -12.22 0.38
N VAL A 66 -14.99 -11.81 1.36
CA VAL A 66 -14.15 -10.62 1.27
C VAL A 66 -12.70 -11.06 1.15
N LEU A 67 -12.05 -10.67 0.05
CA LEU A 67 -10.62 -10.89 -0.15
C LEU A 67 -9.82 -9.85 0.64
N VAL A 68 -9.04 -10.29 1.62
CA VAL A 68 -8.17 -9.44 2.43
C VAL A 68 -6.73 -9.75 2.04
N SER A 69 -5.98 -8.73 1.64
CA SER A 69 -4.60 -8.94 1.20
C SER A 69 -3.66 -7.84 1.66
N ASP A 70 -2.38 -8.17 1.67
CA ASP A 70 -1.29 -7.25 1.91
C ASP A 70 -1.05 -6.29 0.70
N ARG A 71 0.09 -5.59 0.72
CA ARG A 71 0.47 -4.60 -0.30
C ARG A 71 0.87 -5.20 -1.65
N GLY A 72 1.09 -6.51 -1.74
CA GLY A 72 1.43 -7.19 -3.00
C GLY A 72 0.29 -7.15 -4.02
N TYR A 73 -0.95 -7.24 -3.54
CA TYR A 73 -2.11 -7.48 -4.39
C TYR A 73 -2.90 -6.23 -4.80
N SER A 74 -2.48 -5.04 -4.39
CA SER A 74 -3.24 -3.78 -4.55
C SER A 74 -3.28 -3.20 -5.98
N GLY A 75 -2.93 -3.99 -7.00
CA GLY A 75 -2.85 -3.54 -8.38
C GLY A 75 -4.23 -3.35 -9.04
N THR A 76 -4.32 -2.40 -9.97
CA THR A 76 -5.54 -2.07 -10.74
C THR A 76 -6.22 -3.31 -11.36
N LYS A 77 -5.42 -4.26 -11.86
CA LYS A 77 -5.94 -5.51 -12.45
C LYS A 77 -6.70 -6.35 -11.44
N ASN A 78 -6.20 -6.48 -10.21
CA ASN A 78 -6.82 -7.26 -9.16
C ASN A 78 -8.11 -6.60 -8.67
N ILE A 79 -8.09 -5.28 -8.47
CA ILE A 79 -9.29 -4.49 -8.12
C ILE A 79 -10.38 -4.71 -9.18
N ASN A 80 -10.03 -4.58 -10.47
CA ASN A 80 -10.97 -4.77 -11.57
C ASN A 80 -11.50 -6.21 -11.66
N ASP A 81 -10.64 -7.21 -11.41
CA ASP A 81 -11.04 -8.62 -11.40
C ASP A 81 -11.99 -8.92 -10.21
N CYS A 82 -11.75 -8.39 -9.02
CA CYS A 82 -12.68 -8.51 -7.88
C CYS A 82 -14.04 -7.88 -8.19
N LEU A 83 -14.03 -6.64 -8.67
CA LEU A 83 -15.26 -5.92 -9.04
C LEU A 83 -16.03 -6.63 -10.17
N ARG A 84 -15.35 -7.26 -11.14
CA ARG A 84 -16.00 -7.98 -12.25
C ARG A 84 -16.71 -9.23 -11.74
N ASN A 85 -16.10 -9.92 -10.79
CA ASN A 85 -16.62 -11.16 -10.21
C ASN A 85 -17.50 -10.92 -8.97
N LYS A 86 -17.81 -9.65 -8.65
CA LYS A 86 -18.63 -9.25 -7.48
C LYS A 86 -18.09 -9.81 -6.16
N VAL A 87 -16.77 -9.88 -6.03
CA VAL A 87 -16.08 -10.28 -4.81
C VAL A 87 -15.71 -9.04 -4.02
N GLY A 88 -16.10 -8.98 -2.74
CA GLY A 88 -15.69 -7.90 -1.85
C GLY A 88 -14.18 -7.98 -1.60
N PHE A 89 -13.51 -6.86 -1.35
CA PHE A 89 -12.07 -6.86 -1.13
C PHE A 89 -11.63 -5.74 -0.19
N LEU A 90 -10.51 -5.98 0.49
CA LEU A 90 -9.78 -5.05 1.34
C LEU A 90 -8.29 -5.23 1.03
N PHE A 91 -7.73 -4.28 0.29
CA PHE A 91 -6.34 -4.30 -0.14
C PHE A 91 -5.54 -3.21 0.56
N ASN A 92 -4.37 -3.56 1.09
CA ASN A 92 -3.44 -2.57 1.62
C ASN A 92 -2.78 -1.83 0.45
N MET A 93 -3.00 -0.52 0.35
CA MET A 93 -2.47 0.27 -0.77
C MET A 93 -1.02 0.71 -0.50
N LYS A 94 -0.20 0.79 -1.56
CA LYS A 94 1.16 1.34 -1.46
C LYS A 94 1.11 2.87 -1.37
N CYS A 95 1.80 3.42 -0.37
CA CYS A 95 1.96 4.87 -0.16
C CYS A 95 3.33 5.35 -0.65
N GLY A 96 3.52 6.67 -0.80
CA GLY A 96 4.82 7.27 -1.10
C GLY A 96 5.23 7.21 -2.58
N ILE A 97 4.36 6.72 -3.46
CA ILE A 97 4.57 6.76 -4.90
C ILE A 97 4.00 8.09 -5.41
N SER A 98 4.88 9.03 -5.73
CA SER A 98 4.49 10.34 -6.28
C SER A 98 3.67 10.18 -7.56
N GLY A 99 2.59 10.97 -7.69
CA GLY A 99 1.65 10.89 -8.81
C GLY A 99 0.77 9.63 -8.85
N SER A 100 0.76 8.83 -7.77
CA SER A 100 -0.21 7.74 -7.62
C SER A 100 -1.49 8.25 -6.97
N LEU A 101 -2.63 7.66 -7.35
CA LEU A 101 -3.93 7.96 -6.74
C LEU A 101 -3.90 7.85 -5.21
N THR A 102 -3.19 6.86 -4.66
CA THR A 102 -3.12 6.70 -3.20
C THR A 102 -2.42 7.89 -2.54
N GLN A 103 -1.33 8.38 -3.14
CA GLN A 103 -0.64 9.55 -2.63
C GLN A 103 -1.48 10.82 -2.76
N GLU A 104 -2.15 11.02 -3.90
CA GLU A 104 -3.06 12.15 -4.11
C GLU A 104 -4.16 12.21 -3.04
N LEU A 105 -4.81 11.07 -2.75
CA LEU A 105 -5.86 11.02 -1.73
C LEU A 105 -5.30 11.26 -0.31
N ILE A 106 -4.07 10.84 -0.01
CA ILE A 106 -3.41 11.13 1.26
C ILE A 106 -3.11 12.62 1.38
N ASP A 107 -2.60 13.24 0.31
CA ASP A 107 -2.24 14.66 0.31
C ASP A 107 -3.47 15.56 0.45
N GLU A 108 -4.58 15.20 -0.21
CA GLU A 108 -5.87 15.89 -0.07
C GLU A 108 -6.42 15.84 1.37
N GLU A 109 -6.26 14.71 2.06
CA GLU A 109 -6.78 14.51 3.43
C GLU A 109 -5.77 14.87 4.52
N ARG A 110 -4.61 15.41 4.17
CA ARG A 110 -3.49 15.65 5.11
C ARG A 110 -3.85 16.51 6.30
N VAL A 111 -4.72 17.52 6.10
CA VAL A 111 -5.21 18.39 7.18
C VAL A 111 -6.20 17.63 8.08
N ASN A 112 -7.11 16.85 7.49
CA ASN A 112 -8.09 16.06 8.23
C ASN A 112 -7.41 14.97 9.07
N LEU A 113 -6.34 14.36 8.56
CA LEU A 113 -5.53 13.39 9.30
C LEU A 113 -4.75 13.98 10.49
N GLN A 114 -4.79 15.31 10.68
CA GLN A 114 -4.24 15.99 11.86
C GLN A 114 -5.34 16.53 12.78
N ASP A 115 -6.60 16.46 12.37
CA ASP A 115 -7.74 16.89 13.17
C ASP A 115 -8.02 15.86 14.27
N LEU A 116 -7.99 16.32 15.53
CA LEU A 116 -8.28 15.49 16.70
C LEU A 116 -9.68 14.88 16.65
N ASN A 117 -10.63 15.48 15.91
CA ASN A 117 -11.96 14.91 15.71
C ASN A 117 -11.93 13.63 14.85
N GLN A 118 -10.85 13.39 14.09
CA GLN A 118 -10.65 12.18 13.30
C GLN A 118 -9.85 11.11 14.06
N MET A 119 -9.45 11.38 15.31
CA MET A 119 -8.71 10.43 16.12
C MET A 119 -9.65 9.42 16.78
N ASP A 120 -9.41 8.14 16.53
CA ASP A 120 -10.05 7.08 17.29
C ASP A 120 -9.38 6.91 18.65
N TRP A 121 -10.17 6.99 19.72
CA TRP A 121 -9.66 6.98 21.10
C TRP A 121 -9.12 5.62 21.53
N PHE A 122 -9.60 4.53 20.92
CA PHE A 122 -9.18 3.18 21.27
C PHE A 122 -7.84 2.82 20.62
N THR A 123 -7.72 3.05 19.31
CA THR A 123 -6.50 2.77 18.53
C THR A 123 -5.47 3.89 18.59
N GLN A 124 -5.88 5.11 18.98
CA GLN A 124 -5.06 6.33 18.95
C GLN A 124 -4.58 6.72 17.55
N LEU A 125 -5.23 6.18 16.50
CA LEU A 125 -4.95 6.49 15.11
C LEU A 125 -5.90 7.57 14.61
N PHE A 126 -5.39 8.46 13.76
CA PHE A 126 -6.22 9.35 12.97
C PHE A 126 -6.73 8.59 11.76
N GLN A 127 -8.03 8.66 11.49
CA GLN A 127 -8.66 7.88 10.43
C GLN A 127 -9.58 8.72 9.55
N VAL A 128 -9.45 8.56 8.24
CA VAL A 128 -10.33 9.19 7.26
C VAL A 128 -10.79 8.12 6.27
N THR A 129 -12.09 8.12 5.95
CA THR A 129 -12.63 7.30 4.87
C THR A 129 -13.10 8.17 3.73
N LYS A 130 -12.49 8.00 2.56
CA LYS A 130 -12.83 8.74 1.36
C LYS A 130 -13.52 7.85 0.34
N LYS A 131 -14.69 8.28 -0.12
CA LYS A 131 -15.40 7.64 -1.23
C LYS A 131 -14.81 8.15 -2.55
N ILE A 132 -14.50 7.25 -3.47
CA ILE A 132 -13.96 7.58 -4.80
C ILE A 132 -14.78 6.94 -5.92
N SER A 133 -14.75 7.58 -7.09
CA SER A 133 -15.29 7.06 -8.34
C SER A 133 -14.18 6.36 -9.11
N TRP A 134 -14.23 5.02 -9.14
CA TRP A 134 -13.26 4.17 -9.82
C TRP A 134 -13.70 3.87 -11.25
N ILE A 135 -13.03 4.48 -12.23
CA ILE A 135 -13.31 4.24 -13.65
C ILE A 135 -12.62 2.97 -14.10
N ARG A 136 -13.37 2.05 -14.72
CA ARG A 136 -12.84 0.77 -15.21
C ARG A 136 -13.47 0.35 -16.52
N GLU A 137 -12.82 -0.60 -17.18
CA GLU A 137 -13.35 -1.34 -18.32
C GLU A 137 -13.91 -2.68 -17.82
N PRO A 138 -15.24 -2.91 -17.84
CA PRO A 138 -15.85 -4.13 -17.33
C PRO A 138 -15.48 -5.34 -18.18
N ASN A 139 -15.44 -5.18 -19.51
CA ASN A 139 -15.17 -6.24 -20.47
C ASN A 139 -14.01 -5.88 -21.41
N PRO A 140 -12.75 -5.90 -20.92
CA PRO A 140 -11.61 -5.54 -21.73
C PRO A 140 -11.39 -6.58 -22.84
N VAL A 141 -11.46 -6.13 -24.09
CA VAL A 141 -11.15 -6.95 -25.27
C VAL A 141 -9.67 -6.79 -25.61
N THR A 142 -8.95 -7.91 -25.75
CA THR A 142 -7.52 -7.93 -26.09
C THR A 142 -7.27 -7.17 -27.39
N GLY A 143 -6.36 -6.19 -27.35
CA GLY A 143 -6.01 -5.37 -28.52
C GLY A 143 -6.94 -4.17 -28.77
N GLN A 144 -8.02 -4.02 -28.00
CA GLN A 144 -8.91 -2.86 -28.09
C GLN A 144 -8.61 -1.85 -26.98
N ARG A 145 -8.47 -0.58 -27.36
CA ARG A 145 -8.28 0.51 -26.39
C ARG A 145 -9.62 0.85 -25.75
N SER A 146 -9.64 0.99 -24.43
CA SER A 146 -10.83 1.42 -23.68
C SER A 146 -11.28 2.80 -24.15
N THR A 147 -12.59 2.98 -24.30
CA THR A 147 -13.23 4.23 -24.71
C THR A 147 -14.21 4.70 -23.65
N LYS A 148 -14.58 6.00 -23.65
CA LYS A 148 -15.58 6.52 -22.70
C LYS A 148 -16.94 5.79 -22.75
N LYS A 149 -17.29 5.15 -23.88
CA LYS A 149 -18.55 4.39 -24.03
C LYS A 149 -18.47 2.99 -23.43
N THR A 150 -17.27 2.43 -23.28
CA THR A 150 -17.04 1.08 -22.76
C THR A 150 -16.70 1.11 -21.28
N GLN A 151 -16.30 2.26 -20.76
CA GLN A 151 -16.01 2.46 -19.34
C GLN A 151 -17.26 2.50 -18.47
N GLU A 152 -17.12 1.99 -17.26
CA GLU A 152 -18.08 2.15 -16.18
C GLU A 152 -17.40 2.70 -14.93
N THR A 153 -18.20 3.27 -14.03
CA THR A 153 -17.75 3.77 -12.74
C THR A 153 -18.21 2.83 -11.65
N ALA A 154 -17.29 2.39 -10.79
CA ALA A 154 -17.57 1.70 -9.55
C ALA A 154 -17.28 2.62 -8.36
N GLU A 155 -17.99 2.44 -7.25
CA GLU A 155 -17.73 3.18 -6.03
C GLU A 155 -16.74 2.38 -5.17
N LEU A 156 -15.63 3.01 -4.78
CA LEU A 156 -14.65 2.43 -3.86
C LEU A 156 -14.45 3.34 -2.65
N TYR A 157 -13.87 2.78 -1.59
CA TYR A 157 -13.57 3.49 -0.36
C TYR A 157 -12.09 3.33 -0.03
N TRP A 158 -11.41 4.46 0.19
CA TRP A 158 -10.05 4.51 0.72
C TRP A 158 -10.13 4.79 2.21
N HIS A 159 -9.69 3.83 3.01
CA HIS A 159 -9.53 4.00 4.45
C HIS A 159 -8.08 4.37 4.73
N ILE A 160 -7.86 5.59 5.20
CA ILE A 160 -6.54 6.16 5.44
C ILE A 160 -6.35 6.25 6.95
N TYR A 161 -5.26 5.67 7.43
CA TYR A 161 -4.88 5.66 8.84
C TYR A 161 -3.55 6.37 8.99
N PHE A 162 -3.46 7.26 9.97
CA PHE A 162 -2.27 8.02 10.29
C PHE A 162 -1.92 7.86 11.77
N ASP A 163 -0.71 7.36 12.02
CA ASP A 163 -0.14 7.24 13.34
C ASP A 163 0.82 8.40 13.58
N ARG A 164 0.44 9.28 14.51
CA ARG A 164 1.23 10.46 14.86
C ARG A 164 2.55 10.09 15.52
N GLN A 165 2.60 9.02 16.33
CA GLN A 165 3.81 8.61 17.02
C GLN A 165 4.84 8.06 16.03
N ILE A 166 4.39 7.24 15.06
CA ILE A 166 5.26 6.75 13.99
C ILE A 166 5.82 7.92 13.18
N ALA A 167 4.97 8.89 12.81
CA ALA A 167 5.39 10.07 12.06
C ALA A 167 6.41 10.91 12.83
N GLU A 168 6.19 11.12 14.12
CA GLU A 168 7.08 11.90 14.98
C GLU A 168 8.42 11.20 15.20
N ASN A 169 8.41 9.88 15.43
CA ASN A 169 9.63 9.08 15.55
C ASN A 169 10.45 9.12 14.24
N ALA A 170 9.80 9.02 13.09
CA ALA A 170 10.46 9.14 11.78
C ALA A 170 11.09 10.54 11.60
N ARG A 171 10.35 11.59 11.99
CA ARG A 171 10.83 12.99 11.95
C ARG A 171 12.05 13.19 12.85
N GLN A 172 12.01 12.66 14.07
CA GLN A 172 13.12 12.74 15.02
C GLN A 172 14.36 12.01 14.49
N GLY A 173 14.20 10.81 13.93
CA GLY A 173 15.30 10.06 13.31
C GLY A 173 15.92 10.81 12.12
N MET A 174 15.12 11.52 11.33
CA MET A 174 15.63 12.39 10.26
C MET A 174 16.47 13.54 10.83
N PHE A 175 16.02 14.19 11.91
CA PHE A 175 16.76 15.27 12.55
C PHE A 175 18.10 14.81 13.11
N GLU A 176 18.14 13.65 13.75
CA GLU A 176 19.39 13.07 14.27
C GLU A 176 20.40 12.80 13.15
N ARG A 177 19.94 12.31 11.99
CA ARG A 177 20.80 12.13 10.81
C ARG A 177 21.35 13.45 10.30
N ILE A 178 20.53 14.49 10.21
CA ILE A 178 20.96 15.84 9.79
C ILE A 178 21.97 16.44 10.76
N ILE A 179 21.77 16.28 12.08
CA ILE A 179 22.69 16.74 13.10
C ILE A 179 24.06 16.07 12.94
N ARG A 180 24.09 14.74 12.74
CA ARG A 180 25.36 14.00 12.51
C ARG A 180 26.10 14.50 11.28
N ILE A 181 25.38 14.81 10.19
CA ILE A 181 25.99 15.39 8.99
C ILE A 181 26.64 16.74 9.31
N ARG A 182 25.95 17.62 10.05
CA ARG A 182 26.51 18.92 10.48
C ARG A 182 27.75 18.76 11.36
N GLU A 183 27.75 17.82 12.30
CA GLU A 183 28.91 17.53 13.15
C GLU A 183 30.11 17.03 12.34
N LYS A 184 29.88 16.13 11.37
CA LYS A 184 30.93 15.66 10.46
C LYS A 184 31.51 16.81 9.63
N MET A 185 30.67 17.67 9.08
CA MET A 185 31.11 18.84 8.32
C MET A 185 31.92 19.81 9.18
N ALA A 186 31.47 20.10 10.40
CA ALA A 186 32.20 20.96 11.33
C ALA A 186 33.56 20.37 11.75
N ALA A 187 33.64 19.04 11.85
CA ALA A 187 34.87 18.31 12.16
C ALA A 187 35.76 18.03 10.93
N GLY A 188 35.37 18.48 9.73
CA GLY A 188 36.12 18.23 8.48
C GLY A 188 36.17 16.75 8.05
N LYS A 189 35.22 15.92 8.51
CA LYS A 189 35.13 14.49 8.15
C LYS A 189 34.36 14.30 6.84
N SER A 190 34.73 13.28 6.07
CA SER A 190 34.02 12.90 4.86
C SER A 190 32.63 12.32 5.16
N LEU A 191 31.68 12.61 4.29
CA LEU A 191 30.32 12.05 4.30
C LEU A 191 30.26 10.82 3.39
N ASP A 192 29.49 9.80 3.79
CA ASP A 192 29.16 8.67 2.92
C ASP A 192 28.10 9.06 1.85
N GLU A 193 27.84 8.15 0.91
CA GLU A 193 26.93 8.39 -0.22
C GLU A 193 25.50 8.74 0.24
N ASN A 194 24.96 8.02 1.24
CA ASN A 194 23.63 8.28 1.78
C ASN A 194 23.55 9.63 2.51
N GLU A 195 24.61 10.00 3.21
CA GLU A 195 24.73 11.29 3.89
C GLU A 195 24.84 12.45 2.89
N GLN A 196 25.55 12.27 1.77
CA GLN A 196 25.63 13.26 0.70
C GLN A 196 24.27 13.46 0.03
N THR A 197 23.57 12.38 -0.33
CA THR A 197 22.22 12.47 -0.89
C THR A 197 21.28 13.23 0.04
N LEU A 198 21.26 12.88 1.34
CA LEU A 198 20.41 13.56 2.32
C LEU A 198 20.79 15.05 2.49
N LEU A 199 22.07 15.38 2.42
CA LEU A 199 22.54 16.77 2.46
C LEU A 199 21.97 17.57 1.27
N GLU A 200 22.02 17.02 0.07
CA GLU A 200 21.54 17.67 -1.14
C GLU A 200 20.01 17.84 -1.16
N GLU A 201 19.27 16.86 -0.62
CA GLU A 201 17.81 16.93 -0.52
C GLU A 201 17.31 17.97 0.49
N VAL A 202 18.01 18.14 1.60
CA VAL A 202 17.54 18.94 2.75
C VAL A 202 18.11 20.35 2.77
N PHE A 203 19.34 20.55 2.30
CA PHE A 203 20.01 21.84 2.36
C PHE A 203 19.95 22.56 1.02
N VAL A 204 19.31 23.72 1.00
CA VAL A 204 19.43 24.66 -0.11
C VAL A 204 20.86 25.22 -0.12
N LYS A 205 21.62 24.96 -1.19
CA LYS A 205 22.89 25.65 -1.42
C LYS A 205 22.59 27.13 -1.68
N HIS A 206 22.81 27.98 -0.69
CA HIS A 206 22.95 29.40 -0.96
C HIS A 206 24.32 29.61 -1.60
N GLU A 207 24.34 29.92 -2.89
CA GLU A 207 25.54 30.49 -3.52
C GLU A 207 25.89 31.75 -2.73
N LYS A 208 27.09 31.79 -2.17
CA LYS A 208 27.63 33.04 -1.66
C LYS A 208 27.87 33.90 -2.90
N ASP A 209 27.04 34.91 -3.10
CA ASP A 209 27.39 36.03 -3.97
C ASP A 209 28.75 36.54 -3.50
N SER A 210 29.78 36.21 -4.26
CA SER A 210 31.10 36.78 -4.15
C SER A 210 31.03 38.20 -4.69
N THR A 211 30.45 39.10 -3.91
CA THR A 211 30.60 40.54 -4.11
C THR A 211 31.83 40.99 -3.34
N VAL A 212 32.94 41.08 -4.09
CA VAL A 212 34.09 41.93 -3.75
C VAL A 212 33.73 43.37 -4.09
#